data_AF-A0A286EM61-F1
#
_entry.id   AF-A0A286EM61-F1
#
_cell.length_a   1.000
_cell.length_b   1.000
_cell.length_c   1.000
_cell.angle_alpha   90.00
_cell.angle_beta   90.00
_cell.angle_gamma   90.00
#
_symmetry.space_group_name_H-M   'P 1'
#
loop_
_entity.id
_entity.type
_entity.pdbx_description
1 polymer ?
#
loop_
_entity_poly.entity_id
_entity_poly.type
_entity_poly.pdbx_seq_one_letter_code
_entity_poly.pdbx_strand_id
1 'polypeptide(L)'
;MAGLLFGLTLTVLSATLDVTAANAAEPAGAVTVAPVGTATKPLAQRSVHSGLARSRVSVAVPSHLVEVAVAWVSADGRAGGQSATVTGGGLTWRLAGRANASAGDAEAWYATTVGVPFTVTAVAAQPGLGIQLAVSTYTGASGIGAVTSVSGESGAPSAGLTPQANGSIVAAVGMDWDWAILRTPAPGNTIDRQDTDSDQDTYWEQHLDARSQSGTAVTIADTAPTADEWNLVAIEVLSANPPPTCKTAADTVEGKKAAVFLTLNVSWCYTPAGVVSSNATYSYTPARNASYYYAQLNKNVYATGEVGFGSSVSYSYFNLDLGTTDGEILVLNALIDTRGQLSFNQNTGG
;
A
#
# COMPACT_ATOMS: atom_id res chain seq x y z
N MET A 1 26.65 21.83 -45.10
CA MET A 1 26.31 21.87 -43.65
C MET A 1 24.92 21.31 -43.49
N ALA A 2 24.82 20.14 -42.86
CA ALA A 2 23.57 19.51 -42.49
C ALA A 2 23.01 20.21 -41.24
N GLY A 3 21.71 20.55 -41.25
CA GLY A 3 21.00 21.08 -40.09
C GLY A 3 19.77 20.21 -39.83
N LEU A 4 19.88 19.37 -38.82
CA LEU A 4 18.86 18.44 -38.32
C LEU A 4 17.53 19.14 -38.02
N LEU A 5 16.44 18.63 -38.61
CA LEU A 5 15.09 18.81 -38.08
C LEU A 5 14.79 17.63 -37.15
N PHE A 6 14.66 17.86 -35.84
CA PHE A 6 14.14 16.85 -34.91
C PHE A 6 12.62 16.77 -35.09
N GLY A 7 12.15 15.68 -35.73
CA GLY A 7 10.74 15.31 -35.73
C GLY A 7 10.37 14.66 -34.41
N LEU A 8 9.47 15.28 -33.65
CA LEU A 8 8.78 14.65 -32.54
C LEU A 8 7.70 13.73 -33.15
N THR A 9 7.92 12.42 -33.16
CA THR A 9 6.87 11.45 -33.53
C THR A 9 5.92 11.26 -32.35
N LEU A 10 4.72 11.87 -32.45
CA LEU A 10 3.59 11.60 -31.57
C LEU A 10 2.80 10.41 -32.13
N THR A 11 2.92 9.25 -31.50
CA THR A 11 2.09 8.07 -31.82
C THR A 11 0.76 8.18 -31.09
N VAL A 12 -0.27 8.70 -31.77
CA VAL A 12 -1.66 8.59 -31.30
C VAL A 12 -2.15 7.18 -31.67
N LEU A 13 -2.37 6.31 -30.69
CA LEU A 13 -3.07 5.05 -30.92
C LEU A 13 -4.58 5.36 -30.98
N SER A 14 -5.13 5.53 -32.19
CA SER A 14 -6.57 5.55 -32.42
C SER A 14 -7.00 4.21 -32.99
N ALA A 15 -7.84 3.46 -32.28
CA ALA A 15 -8.54 2.30 -32.82
C ALA A 15 -9.93 2.76 -33.28
N THR A 16 -10.21 2.69 -34.58
CA THR A 16 -11.56 2.86 -35.14
C THR A 16 -12.14 1.49 -35.47
N LEU A 17 -13.33 1.18 -34.93
CA LEU A 17 -14.07 -0.04 -35.22
C LEU A 17 -15.24 0.30 -36.17
N ASP A 18 -15.23 -0.21 -37.39
CA ASP A 18 -16.38 -0.15 -38.30
C ASP A 18 -17.32 -1.32 -38.02
N VAL A 19 -18.62 -1.03 -37.81
CA VAL A 19 -19.68 -2.04 -37.67
C VAL A 19 -20.78 -1.75 -38.70
N THR A 20 -20.99 -2.67 -39.64
CA THR A 20 -22.15 -2.69 -40.55
C THR A 20 -23.35 -3.39 -39.89
N ALA A 21 -24.52 -2.74 -39.93
CA ALA A 21 -25.73 -3.12 -39.20
C ALA A 21 -26.51 -4.31 -39.82
N ALA A 22 -27.07 -5.16 -38.95
CA ALA A 22 -28.25 -5.97 -39.24
C ALA A 22 -29.18 -5.97 -38.00
N ASN A 23 -30.48 -5.81 -38.24
CA ASN A 23 -31.52 -5.63 -37.23
C ASN A 23 -31.71 -6.86 -36.33
N ALA A 24 -30.99 -6.91 -35.22
CA ALA A 24 -31.32 -7.69 -34.02
C ALA A 24 -30.81 -6.91 -32.80
N ALA A 25 -31.54 -6.92 -31.68
CA ALA A 25 -31.08 -6.33 -30.44
C ALA A 25 -29.78 -7.06 -30.01
N GLU A 26 -28.62 -6.45 -30.25
CA GLU A 26 -27.35 -7.02 -29.80
C GLU A 26 -27.25 -6.91 -28.27
N PRO A 27 -26.72 -7.94 -27.60
CA PRO A 27 -26.40 -7.86 -26.18
C PRO A 27 -25.29 -6.83 -25.95
N ALA A 28 -25.35 -6.13 -24.80
CA ALA A 28 -24.39 -5.11 -24.39
C ALA A 28 -22.93 -5.58 -24.57
N GLY A 29 -22.19 -4.93 -25.47
CA GLY A 29 -20.78 -5.22 -25.73
C GLY A 29 -19.89 -4.76 -24.57
N ALA A 30 -19.28 -5.69 -23.84
CA ALA A 30 -18.24 -5.40 -22.86
C ALA A 30 -16.88 -5.29 -23.58
N VAL A 31 -16.35 -4.07 -23.70
CA VAL A 31 -14.99 -3.83 -24.20
C VAL A 31 -14.04 -3.74 -23.00
N THR A 32 -13.00 -4.58 -22.96
CA THR A 32 -11.96 -4.53 -21.92
C THR A 32 -10.70 -3.85 -22.46
N VAL A 33 -10.12 -2.92 -21.70
CA VAL A 33 -8.80 -2.33 -22.03
C VAL A 33 -7.78 -2.78 -21.00
N ALA A 34 -6.73 -3.48 -21.46
CA ALA A 34 -5.66 -3.96 -20.59
C ALA A 34 -4.79 -2.80 -20.03
N PRO A 35 -4.23 -2.92 -18.82
CA PRO A 35 -3.33 -1.92 -18.24
C PRO A 35 -1.97 -1.89 -18.94
N VAL A 36 -1.35 -0.71 -19.05
CA VAL A 36 0.08 -0.54 -19.31
C VAL A 36 0.79 -0.50 -17.96
N GLY A 37 1.35 -1.63 -17.53
CA GLY A 37 2.01 -1.74 -16.23
C GLY A 37 3.49 -1.36 -16.29
N THR A 38 3.90 -0.32 -15.55
CA THR A 38 5.29 -0.21 -15.08
C THR A 38 5.45 -1.08 -13.84
N ALA A 39 6.29 -2.11 -13.90
CA ALA A 39 6.50 -3.04 -12.79
C ALA A 39 7.18 -2.33 -11.60
N THR A 40 6.40 -1.95 -10.60
CA THR A 40 6.89 -1.49 -9.29
C THR A 40 7.25 -2.68 -8.41
N LYS A 41 8.45 -2.71 -7.84
CA LYS A 41 8.85 -3.76 -6.90
C LYS A 41 8.14 -3.56 -5.55
N PRO A 42 7.41 -4.57 -5.03
CA PRO A 42 6.73 -4.47 -3.73
C PRO A 42 7.71 -4.39 -2.56
N LEU A 43 7.30 -3.75 -1.47
CA LEU A 43 8.04 -3.70 -0.21
C LEU A 43 8.32 -5.12 0.31
N ALA A 44 9.57 -5.45 0.59
CA ALA A 44 9.96 -6.75 1.12
C ALA A 44 11.01 -6.61 2.22
N GLN A 45 10.80 -7.29 3.35
CA GLN A 45 11.85 -7.58 4.31
C GLN A 45 12.80 -8.59 3.67
N ARG A 46 14.07 -8.25 3.60
CA ARG A 46 15.06 -8.99 2.78
C ARG A 46 15.97 -9.88 3.62
N SER A 47 16.30 -9.44 4.82
CA SER A 47 17.24 -10.13 5.71
C SER A 47 17.00 -9.74 7.14
N VAL A 48 17.25 -10.67 8.07
CA VAL A 48 17.36 -10.42 9.50
C VAL A 48 18.71 -10.97 9.95
N HIS A 49 19.58 -10.11 10.45
CA HIS A 49 20.88 -10.50 11.02
C HIS A 49 20.90 -10.12 12.49
N SER A 50 21.41 -10.98 13.36
CA SER A 50 21.31 -10.74 14.80
C SER A 50 22.53 -11.18 15.58
N GLY A 51 22.63 -10.66 16.79
CA GLY A 51 23.54 -11.11 17.82
C GLY A 51 22.97 -10.83 19.20
N LEU A 52 23.43 -11.59 20.17
CA LEU A 52 23.18 -11.39 21.60
C LEU A 52 24.54 -11.32 22.29
N ALA A 53 24.72 -10.33 23.15
CA ALA A 53 25.93 -10.18 23.94
C ALA A 53 25.61 -9.43 25.24
N ARG A 54 26.65 -9.08 26.01
CA ARG A 54 26.52 -8.22 27.19
C ARG A 54 27.12 -6.85 26.93
N SER A 55 26.45 -5.78 27.39
CA SER A 55 26.81 -4.36 27.22
C SER A 55 26.89 -3.82 25.79
N ARG A 56 27.36 -4.62 24.83
CA ARG A 56 27.58 -4.23 23.44
C ARG A 56 27.45 -5.44 22.53
N VAL A 57 26.79 -5.25 21.40
CA VAL A 57 26.67 -6.24 20.34
C VAL A 57 26.93 -5.59 18.97
N SER A 58 27.60 -6.31 18.07
CA SER A 58 27.83 -5.87 16.69
C SER A 58 27.34 -6.93 15.70
N VAL A 59 26.65 -6.49 14.67
CA VAL A 59 26.04 -7.35 13.64
C VAL A 59 26.50 -6.89 12.25
N ALA A 60 27.02 -7.83 11.45
CA ALA A 60 27.38 -7.59 10.06
C ALA A 60 26.18 -7.84 9.13
N VAL A 61 25.94 -6.92 8.19
CA VAL A 61 24.83 -6.97 7.24
C VAL A 61 25.38 -6.95 5.80
N PRO A 62 25.29 -8.07 5.05
CA PRO A 62 25.76 -8.18 3.68
C PRO A 62 24.73 -7.65 2.66
N SER A 63 24.18 -6.45 2.88
CA SER A 63 23.29 -5.81 1.89
C SER A 63 24.08 -4.97 0.88
N HIS A 64 23.63 -4.98 -0.36
CA HIS A 64 24.18 -4.23 -1.49
C HIS A 64 23.15 -3.29 -2.12
N LEU A 65 22.04 -3.04 -1.43
CA LEU A 65 20.94 -2.21 -1.92
C LEU A 65 20.89 -0.88 -1.15
N VAL A 66 20.36 0.16 -1.80
CA VAL A 66 19.92 1.38 -1.15
C VAL A 66 18.48 1.15 -0.68
N GLU A 67 18.31 1.03 0.63
CA GLU A 67 17.06 0.64 1.27
C GLU A 67 17.00 1.16 2.71
N VAL A 68 15.90 0.92 3.42
CA VAL A 68 15.81 1.23 4.85
C VAL A 68 16.33 0.03 5.63
N ALA A 69 17.27 0.27 6.53
CA ALA A 69 17.66 -0.68 7.57
C ALA A 69 17.02 -0.25 8.90
N VAL A 70 16.51 -1.24 9.64
CA VAL A 70 16.01 -1.07 11.00
C VAL A 70 16.87 -1.92 11.93
N ALA A 71 17.39 -1.31 12.99
CA ALA A 71 18.09 -1.95 14.09
C ALA A 71 17.15 -2.03 15.28
N TRP A 72 16.71 -3.24 15.58
CA TRP A 72 15.88 -3.62 16.70
C TRP A 72 16.80 -3.94 17.87
N VAL A 73 16.66 -3.17 18.95
CA VAL A 73 17.43 -3.36 20.17
C VAL A 73 16.48 -3.75 21.28
N SER A 74 16.88 -4.76 22.03
CA SER A 74 16.19 -5.22 23.22
C SER A 74 17.29 -5.51 24.25
N ALA A 75 17.26 -4.85 25.40
CA ALA A 75 18.29 -5.01 26.41
C ALA A 75 17.72 -5.09 27.83
N ASP A 76 18.36 -5.92 28.64
CA ASP A 76 18.12 -6.00 30.07
C ASP A 76 18.55 -4.70 30.75
N GLY A 77 17.88 -4.37 31.85
CA GLY A 77 18.02 -3.15 32.59
C GLY A 77 17.60 -3.33 34.02
N ARG A 78 18.12 -2.48 34.90
CA ARG A 78 17.69 -2.42 36.29
C ARG A 78 16.44 -1.55 36.44
N ALA A 79 15.96 -1.44 37.67
CA ALA A 79 14.90 -0.49 38.04
C ALA A 79 15.16 0.92 37.45
N GLY A 80 14.17 1.46 36.75
CA GLY A 80 14.27 2.71 35.99
C GLY A 80 14.49 2.52 34.48
N GLY A 81 14.51 1.28 33.98
CA GLY A 81 14.60 0.94 32.56
C GLY A 81 16.03 0.99 32.01
N GLN A 82 16.16 0.68 30.72
CA GLN A 82 17.40 0.72 29.95
C GLN A 82 17.30 1.73 28.79
N SER A 83 18.44 2.01 28.15
CA SER A 83 18.47 2.57 26.80
C SER A 83 19.71 2.07 26.05
N ALA A 84 19.71 2.17 24.73
CA ALA A 84 20.88 1.91 23.92
C ALA A 84 21.26 3.08 23.01
N THR A 85 22.48 2.99 22.46
CA THR A 85 22.96 3.82 21.37
C THR A 85 23.31 2.94 20.19
N VAL A 86 22.81 3.29 19.00
CA VAL A 86 23.07 2.56 17.75
C VAL A 86 23.96 3.39 16.84
N THR A 87 25.05 2.76 16.36
CA THR A 87 26.00 3.36 15.43
C THR A 87 26.50 2.33 14.41
N GLY A 88 27.21 2.78 13.38
CA GLY A 88 27.92 1.89 12.46
C GLY A 88 27.54 2.07 10.99
N GLY A 89 28.33 1.47 10.11
CA GLY A 89 28.13 1.49 8.66
C GLY A 89 28.32 2.83 7.96
N GLY A 90 28.82 3.85 8.66
CA GLY A 90 28.82 5.23 8.15
C GLY A 90 27.41 5.82 7.95
N LEU A 91 26.39 5.17 8.52
CA LEU A 91 24.99 5.55 8.38
C LEU A 91 24.57 6.50 9.51
N THR A 92 23.61 7.37 9.22
CA THR A 92 22.99 8.24 10.24
C THR A 92 21.78 7.52 10.86
N TRP A 93 22.00 6.87 11.99
CA TRP A 93 20.95 6.18 12.74
C TRP A 93 20.07 7.17 13.51
N ARG A 94 18.76 6.92 13.47
CA ARG A 94 17.74 7.72 14.15
C ARG A 94 16.86 6.80 14.99
N LEU A 95 16.56 7.19 16.22
CA LEU A 95 15.60 6.48 17.06
C LEU A 95 14.19 6.74 16.52
N ALA A 96 13.46 5.67 16.20
CA ALA A 96 12.05 5.73 15.84
C ALA A 96 11.16 5.70 17.09
N GLY A 97 11.44 4.80 18.03
CA GLY A 97 10.68 4.67 19.27
C GLY A 97 11.41 3.85 20.32
N ARG A 98 11.04 4.06 21.58
CA ARG A 98 11.59 3.38 22.76
C ARG A 98 10.48 3.10 23.75
N ALA A 99 10.43 1.88 24.26
CA ALA A 99 9.66 1.49 25.44
C ALA A 99 10.65 1.03 26.51
N ASN A 100 10.58 1.64 27.69
CA ASN A 100 11.46 1.35 28.83
C ASN A 100 10.80 1.76 30.15
N ALA A 101 9.46 1.72 30.21
CA ALA A 101 8.73 2.06 31.44
C ALA A 101 8.73 0.90 32.44
N SER A 102 8.80 -0.35 31.95
CA SER A 102 9.13 -1.55 32.74
C SER A 102 10.63 -1.84 32.66
N ALA A 103 11.15 -2.77 33.44
CA ALA A 103 12.58 -3.10 33.45
C ALA A 103 13.11 -3.50 32.04
N GLY A 104 14.38 -3.18 31.77
CA GLY A 104 14.96 -3.28 30.42
C GLY A 104 14.50 -2.20 29.43
N ASP A 105 14.70 -2.47 28.13
CA ASP A 105 14.24 -1.62 27.02
C ASP A 105 13.90 -2.41 25.76
N ALA A 106 13.06 -1.81 24.93
CA ALA A 106 12.86 -2.15 23.54
C ALA A 106 13.00 -0.86 22.70
N GLU A 107 13.84 -0.87 21.65
CA GLU A 107 14.11 0.29 20.81
C GLU A 107 14.17 -0.07 19.33
N ALA A 108 13.54 0.76 18.51
CA ALA A 108 13.66 0.68 17.06
C ALA A 108 14.48 1.87 16.54
N TRP A 109 15.59 1.59 15.87
CA TRP A 109 16.43 2.58 15.19
C TRP A 109 16.41 2.35 13.69
N TYR A 110 16.54 3.40 12.89
CA TYR A 110 16.56 3.25 11.44
C TYR A 110 17.58 4.14 10.75
N ALA A 111 18.02 3.72 9.57
CA ALA A 111 18.87 4.49 8.68
C ALA A 111 18.64 4.09 7.21
N THR A 112 18.93 4.99 6.28
CA THR A 112 19.01 4.66 4.85
C THR A 112 20.39 4.12 4.52
N THR A 113 20.47 2.94 3.91
CA THR A 113 21.73 2.32 3.48
C THR A 113 22.25 2.96 2.19
N VAL A 114 23.53 2.75 1.88
CA VAL A 114 24.19 3.35 0.71
C VAL A 114 24.62 2.32 -0.36
N GLY A 115 24.09 1.10 -0.30
CA GLY A 115 24.35 0.06 -1.32
C GLY A 115 25.64 -0.74 -1.12
N VAL A 116 26.22 -0.76 0.08
CA VAL A 116 27.41 -1.56 0.43
C VAL A 116 27.20 -2.28 1.76
N PRO A 117 27.88 -3.42 2.00
CA PRO A 117 27.82 -4.11 3.28
C PRO A 117 28.25 -3.22 4.44
N PHE A 118 27.63 -3.39 5.59
CA PHE A 118 27.88 -2.57 6.77
C PHE A 118 27.85 -3.39 8.05
N THR A 119 28.33 -2.80 9.14
CA THR A 119 28.24 -3.37 10.48
C THR A 119 27.57 -2.36 11.39
N VAL A 120 26.59 -2.83 12.17
CA VAL A 120 25.85 -2.05 13.14
C VAL A 120 26.27 -2.48 14.54
N THR A 121 26.40 -1.52 15.45
CA THR A 121 26.72 -1.76 16.85
C THR A 121 25.69 -1.08 17.73
N ALA A 122 25.13 -1.84 18.66
CA ALA A 122 24.32 -1.33 19.76
C ALA A 122 25.13 -1.39 21.07
N VAL A 123 25.03 -0.35 21.88
CA VAL A 123 25.68 -0.26 23.20
C VAL A 123 24.64 0.15 24.23
N ALA A 124 24.44 -0.71 25.24
CA ALA A 124 23.55 -0.44 26.37
C ALA A 124 24.12 0.67 27.27
N ALA A 125 23.26 1.54 27.80
CA ALA A 125 23.64 2.62 28.69
C ALA A 125 24.05 2.09 30.07
N GLN A 126 23.34 1.09 30.59
CA GLN A 126 23.76 0.33 31.77
C GLN A 126 24.57 -0.89 31.31
N PRO A 127 25.88 -0.95 31.59
CA PRO A 127 26.72 -2.06 31.15
C PRO A 127 26.55 -3.31 32.02
N GLY A 128 27.01 -4.44 31.51
CA GLY A 128 27.08 -5.73 32.20
C GLY A 128 25.89 -6.65 31.97
N LEU A 129 24.79 -6.13 31.41
CA LEU A 129 23.53 -6.83 31.18
C LEU A 129 23.38 -7.27 29.72
N GLY A 130 22.44 -8.18 29.46
CA GLY A 130 22.17 -8.71 28.12
C GLY A 130 21.63 -7.65 27.17
N ILE A 131 22.02 -7.75 25.90
CA ILE A 131 21.54 -6.91 24.81
C ILE A 131 21.50 -7.71 23.51
N GLN A 132 20.32 -7.79 22.90
CA GLN A 132 20.10 -8.28 21.56
C GLN A 132 20.10 -7.10 20.58
N LEU A 133 20.73 -7.31 19.43
CA LEU A 133 20.58 -6.47 18.25
C LEU A 133 20.16 -7.36 17.09
N ALA A 134 18.99 -7.11 16.53
CA ALA A 134 18.58 -7.62 15.23
C ALA A 134 18.54 -6.47 14.21
N VAL A 135 19.04 -6.71 13.00
CA VAL A 135 19.07 -5.74 11.91
C VAL A 135 18.32 -6.29 10.71
N SER A 136 17.20 -5.66 10.41
CA SER A 136 16.33 -5.96 9.29
C SER A 136 16.52 -4.96 8.16
N THR A 137 16.54 -5.42 6.90
CA THR A 137 16.60 -4.54 5.72
C THR A 137 15.34 -4.66 4.88
N TYR A 138 14.83 -3.52 4.40
CA TYR A 138 13.53 -3.42 3.74
C TYR A 138 13.66 -2.78 2.35
N THR A 139 13.74 -3.62 1.32
CA THR A 139 13.80 -3.15 -0.05
C THR A 139 12.47 -2.54 -0.46
N GLY A 140 12.50 -1.35 -1.05
CA GLY A 140 11.29 -0.62 -1.45
C GLY A 140 10.62 0.13 -0.30
N ALA A 141 11.29 0.27 0.86
CA ALA A 141 10.84 1.14 1.93
C ALA A 141 11.24 2.60 1.67
N SER A 142 10.40 3.54 2.11
CA SER A 142 10.66 4.99 2.04
C SER A 142 11.04 5.61 3.39
N GLY A 143 10.83 4.90 4.49
CA GLY A 143 11.15 5.36 5.83
C GLY A 143 10.31 4.67 6.90
N ILE A 144 10.17 5.35 8.04
CA ILE A 144 9.31 4.94 9.16
C ILE A 144 8.09 5.85 9.22
N GLY A 145 6.91 5.26 9.44
CA GLY A 145 5.61 5.91 9.54
C GLY A 145 5.13 6.00 10.99
N ALA A 146 3.95 5.44 11.25
CA ALA A 146 3.42 5.36 12.61
C ALA A 146 4.36 4.60 13.56
N VAL A 147 4.39 5.02 14.84
CA VAL A 147 5.17 4.40 15.91
C VAL A 147 4.31 4.35 17.17
N THR A 148 4.36 3.21 17.87
CA THR A 148 3.76 3.01 19.19
C THR A 148 4.82 2.42 20.11
N SER A 149 4.88 2.89 21.36
CA SER A 149 5.74 2.34 22.40
C SER A 149 4.91 2.09 23.65
N VAL A 150 4.94 0.87 24.17
CA VAL A 150 4.09 0.43 25.28
C VAL A 150 4.89 -0.48 26.20
N SER A 151 4.58 -0.43 27.47
CA SER A 151 5.10 -1.36 28.47
C SER A 151 3.94 -1.89 29.31
N GLY A 152 4.10 -3.08 29.86
CA GLY A 152 3.14 -3.70 30.76
C GLY A 152 3.85 -4.38 31.91
N GLU A 153 3.35 -4.15 33.13
CA GLU A 153 3.86 -4.81 34.35
C GLU A 153 3.36 -6.26 34.48
N SER A 154 2.43 -6.68 33.60
CA SER A 154 1.90 -8.03 33.48
C SER A 154 1.01 -8.12 32.23
N GLY A 155 0.50 -9.31 31.93
CA GLY A 155 -0.36 -9.57 30.77
C GLY A 155 0.43 -9.90 29.51
N ALA A 156 -0.28 -10.34 28.47
CA ALA A 156 0.37 -10.67 27.20
C ALA A 156 0.84 -9.40 26.48
N PRO A 157 2.06 -9.37 25.89
CA PRO A 157 2.54 -8.23 25.11
C PRO A 157 1.61 -7.86 23.96
N SER A 158 1.22 -6.59 23.87
CA SER A 158 0.30 -6.11 22.84
C SER A 158 0.47 -4.61 22.56
N ALA A 159 0.53 -4.23 21.29
CA ALA A 159 0.56 -2.84 20.85
C ALA A 159 -0.36 -2.60 19.66
N GLY A 160 -1.22 -1.59 19.78
CA GLY A 160 -2.04 -1.08 18.68
C GLY A 160 -1.30 -0.01 17.88
N LEU A 161 -1.40 -0.07 16.56
CA LEU A 161 -0.79 0.90 15.64
C LEU A 161 -1.76 1.19 14.49
N THR A 162 -1.89 2.47 14.11
CA THR A 162 -2.68 2.88 12.95
C THR A 162 -1.74 3.28 11.81
N PRO A 163 -1.59 2.46 10.76
CA PRO A 163 -0.67 2.74 9.66
C PRO A 163 -1.08 4.00 8.88
N GLN A 164 -0.08 4.67 8.31
CA GLN A 164 -0.21 5.89 7.52
C GLN A 164 -0.18 5.63 6.01
N ALA A 165 0.27 4.45 5.59
CA ALA A 165 0.30 4.05 4.19
C ALA A 165 -0.23 2.64 3.98
N ASN A 166 -0.69 2.36 2.75
CA ASN A 166 -1.04 1.01 2.32
C ASN A 166 0.23 0.20 2.02
N GLY A 167 0.22 -1.10 2.26
CA GLY A 167 1.31 -1.97 1.84
C GLY A 167 2.58 -1.94 2.69
N SER A 168 2.61 -1.11 3.73
CA SER A 168 3.69 -1.08 4.71
C SER A 168 3.78 -2.41 5.46
N ILE A 169 4.92 -2.65 6.08
CA ILE A 169 5.10 -3.72 7.06
C ILE A 169 4.97 -3.09 8.44
N VAL A 170 4.23 -3.73 9.34
CA VAL A 170 4.22 -3.37 10.76
C VAL A 170 5.06 -4.43 11.48
N ALA A 171 6.10 -3.98 12.15
CA ALA A 171 7.04 -4.82 12.87
C ALA A 171 7.31 -4.24 14.26
N ALA A 172 7.72 -5.09 15.19
CA ALA A 172 7.98 -4.72 16.56
C ALA A 172 9.20 -5.42 17.12
N VAL A 173 9.77 -4.77 18.13
CA VAL A 173 10.78 -5.34 19.02
C VAL A 173 10.25 -5.31 20.44
N GLY A 174 10.51 -6.38 21.18
CA GLY A 174 10.11 -6.52 22.56
C GLY A 174 11.22 -7.04 23.46
N MET A 175 11.03 -6.77 24.75
CA MET A 175 11.90 -7.20 25.85
C MET A 175 11.02 -7.63 27.01
N ASP A 176 11.32 -8.78 27.58
CA ASP A 176 10.71 -9.32 28.80
C ASP A 176 11.83 -9.60 29.77
N TRP A 177 11.69 -9.03 30.97
CA TRP A 177 12.72 -8.97 32.00
C TRP A 177 12.62 -10.12 33.02
N ASP A 178 11.48 -10.78 33.13
CA ASP A 178 11.20 -11.68 34.27
C ASP A 178 11.65 -13.12 34.02
N TRP A 179 11.24 -13.69 32.88
CA TRP A 179 11.45 -15.11 32.60
C TRP A 179 11.87 -15.41 31.16
N ALA A 180 12.85 -16.32 31.06
CA ALA A 180 13.41 -16.81 29.80
C ALA A 180 12.44 -17.80 29.11
N ILE A 181 11.30 -17.26 28.68
CA ILE A 181 10.20 -17.99 28.05
C ILE A 181 10.00 -17.43 26.65
N LEU A 182 10.09 -18.30 25.65
CA LEU A 182 9.83 -17.91 24.27
C LEU A 182 8.38 -17.43 24.10
N ARG A 183 8.22 -16.28 23.44
CA ARG A 183 6.92 -15.70 23.08
C ARG A 183 6.15 -16.62 22.13
N THR A 184 4.83 -16.67 22.33
CA THR A 184 3.89 -17.31 21.40
C THR A 184 3.13 -16.22 20.64
N PRO A 185 3.45 -15.95 19.36
CA PRO A 185 2.82 -14.87 18.62
C PRO A 185 1.32 -15.12 18.42
N ALA A 186 0.53 -14.04 18.43
CA ALA A 186 -0.88 -14.11 18.09
C ALA A 186 -1.08 -14.46 16.60
N PRO A 187 -2.23 -15.04 16.21
CA PRO A 187 -2.49 -15.34 14.80
C PRO A 187 -2.27 -14.14 13.88
N GLY A 188 -1.54 -14.34 12.78
CA GLY A 188 -1.16 -13.27 11.85
C GLY A 188 0.10 -12.48 12.23
N ASN A 189 0.80 -12.90 13.29
CA ASN A 189 2.10 -12.38 13.70
C ASN A 189 3.16 -13.48 13.52
N THR A 190 4.36 -13.10 13.07
CA THR A 190 5.50 -14.00 12.89
C THR A 190 6.70 -13.47 13.67
N ILE A 191 7.33 -14.33 14.47
CA ILE A 191 8.60 -14.04 15.15
C ILE A 191 9.74 -14.13 14.13
N ASP A 192 10.46 -13.02 13.95
CA ASP A 192 11.63 -12.92 13.07
C ASP A 192 12.90 -13.33 13.79
N ARG A 193 13.02 -12.90 15.05
CA ARG A 193 14.13 -13.26 15.93
C ARG A 193 13.66 -13.37 17.37
N GLN A 194 14.22 -14.33 18.09
CA GLN A 194 14.07 -14.41 19.52
C GLN A 194 15.28 -15.06 20.17
N ASP A 195 15.66 -14.57 21.33
CA ASP A 195 16.71 -15.11 22.19
C ASP A 195 16.27 -15.07 23.64
N THR A 196 16.85 -15.95 24.44
CA THR A 196 16.81 -15.90 25.90
C THR A 196 18.23 -15.93 26.44
N ASP A 197 18.42 -15.52 27.69
CA ASP A 197 19.71 -15.62 28.36
C ASP A 197 19.63 -16.28 29.75
N SER A 198 20.78 -16.31 30.43
CA SER A 198 20.90 -16.89 31.77
C SER A 198 20.43 -15.97 32.90
N ASP A 199 20.23 -14.67 32.61
CA ASP A 199 19.70 -13.69 33.56
C ASP A 199 18.16 -13.75 33.63
N GLN A 200 17.57 -14.58 32.75
CA GLN A 200 16.14 -14.90 32.62
C GLN A 200 15.37 -13.93 31.74
N ASP A 201 16.05 -13.21 30.86
CA ASP A 201 15.39 -12.30 29.94
C ASP A 201 14.96 -12.99 28.63
N THR A 202 13.96 -12.41 27.96
CA THR A 202 13.60 -12.73 26.58
C THR A 202 13.64 -11.50 25.70
N TYR A 203 14.29 -11.62 24.54
CA TYR A 203 14.47 -10.55 23.55
C TYR A 203 13.86 -11.00 22.22
N TRP A 204 12.96 -10.22 21.60
CA TRP A 204 12.34 -10.64 20.34
C TRP A 204 12.05 -9.51 19.34
N GLU A 205 12.02 -9.89 18.07
CA GLU A 205 11.52 -9.14 16.92
C GLU A 205 10.38 -9.94 16.28
N GLN A 206 9.30 -9.26 15.88
CA GLN A 206 8.21 -9.86 15.13
C GLN A 206 7.59 -8.88 14.13
N HIS A 207 6.78 -9.41 13.21
CA HIS A 207 5.99 -8.61 12.29
C HIS A 207 4.59 -9.18 12.05
N LEU A 208 3.72 -8.35 11.48
CA LEU A 208 2.42 -8.78 10.96
C LEU A 208 2.56 -9.38 9.56
N ASP A 209 1.96 -10.54 9.35
CA ASP A 209 1.95 -11.24 8.06
C ASP A 209 1.23 -10.41 6.98
N ALA A 210 0.14 -9.73 7.39
CA ALA A 210 -0.67 -8.89 6.54
C ALA A 210 -0.04 -7.50 6.35
N ARG A 211 -0.11 -6.99 5.12
CA ARG A 211 0.31 -5.61 4.83
C ARG A 211 -0.71 -4.61 5.31
N SER A 212 -0.22 -3.43 5.69
CA SER A 212 -1.05 -2.37 6.25
C SER A 212 -2.09 -1.85 5.25
N GLN A 213 -3.19 -1.35 5.82
CA GLN A 213 -4.10 -0.43 5.16
C GLN A 213 -4.09 0.88 5.95
N SER A 214 -3.87 1.99 5.25
CA SER A 214 -3.83 3.33 5.83
C SER A 214 -5.11 3.61 6.60
N GLY A 215 -4.98 4.05 7.86
CA GLY A 215 -6.11 4.39 8.73
C GLY A 215 -6.84 3.21 9.38
N THR A 216 -6.52 1.96 9.00
CA THR A 216 -7.07 0.76 9.63
C THR A 216 -6.15 0.31 10.76
N ALA A 217 -6.60 0.44 12.01
CA ALA A 217 -5.82 -0.01 13.15
C ALA A 217 -5.48 -1.50 13.06
N VAL A 218 -4.24 -1.84 13.39
CA VAL A 218 -3.73 -3.20 13.49
C VAL A 218 -3.11 -3.40 14.88
N THR A 219 -2.97 -4.65 15.28
CA THR A 219 -2.40 -5.02 16.58
C THR A 219 -1.28 -6.02 16.36
N ILE A 220 -0.10 -5.71 16.87
CA ILE A 220 1.00 -6.66 17.04
C ILE A 220 0.93 -7.20 18.47
N ALA A 221 0.93 -8.52 18.63
CA ALA A 221 0.69 -9.13 19.93
C ALA A 221 1.22 -10.55 20.03
N ASP A 222 1.51 -10.92 21.27
CA ASP A 222 1.78 -12.28 21.71
C ASP A 222 0.60 -12.77 22.57
N THR A 223 0.40 -14.08 22.63
CA THR A 223 -0.64 -14.72 23.46
C THR A 223 -0.10 -15.31 24.75
N ALA A 224 1.22 -15.52 24.82
CA ALA A 224 1.91 -16.02 25.99
C ALA A 224 3.39 -15.61 25.97
N PRO A 225 4.02 -15.53 27.15
CA PRO A 225 3.45 -15.60 28.50
C PRO A 225 2.62 -14.36 28.87
N THR A 226 1.95 -14.42 30.02
CA THR A 226 0.96 -13.41 30.45
C THR A 226 1.17 -12.90 31.87
N ALA A 227 2.23 -13.35 32.55
CA ALA A 227 2.50 -12.98 33.94
C ALA A 227 3.62 -11.94 34.05
N ASP A 228 4.39 -11.77 32.98
CA ASP A 228 5.70 -11.13 32.99
C ASP A 228 5.61 -9.64 32.62
N GLU A 229 6.59 -8.86 33.07
CA GLU A 229 6.85 -7.48 32.66
C GLU A 229 7.43 -7.45 31.25
N TRP A 230 7.00 -6.46 30.45
CA TRP A 230 7.48 -6.33 29.09
C TRP A 230 7.53 -4.89 28.60
N ASN A 231 8.45 -4.65 27.68
CA ASN A 231 8.53 -3.46 26.83
C ASN A 231 8.31 -3.87 25.37
N LEU A 232 7.56 -3.08 24.60
CA LEU A 232 7.27 -3.34 23.19
C LEU A 232 7.22 -2.03 22.39
N VAL A 233 7.99 -1.98 21.30
CA VAL A 233 7.93 -0.90 20.30
C VAL A 233 7.49 -1.46 18.98
N ALA A 234 6.39 -0.93 18.45
CA ALA A 234 5.87 -1.24 17.12
C ALA A 234 6.07 -0.05 16.18
N ILE A 235 6.53 -0.30 14.96
CA ILE A 235 6.68 0.72 13.93
C ILE A 235 6.06 0.26 12.61
N GLU A 236 5.63 1.22 11.82
CA GLU A 236 5.32 1.04 10.41
C GLU A 236 6.57 1.32 9.56
N VAL A 237 7.03 0.33 8.81
CA VAL A 237 8.03 0.52 7.75
C VAL A 237 7.30 0.86 6.45
N LEU A 238 7.33 2.13 6.07
CA LEU A 238 6.55 2.68 4.96
C LEU A 238 6.97 2.06 3.63
N SER A 239 6.00 1.59 2.84
CA SER A 239 6.23 1.22 1.46
C SER A 239 6.43 2.47 0.59
N ALA A 240 7.55 2.54 -0.14
CA ALA A 240 7.75 3.55 -1.19
C ALA A 240 6.81 3.34 -2.38
N ASN A 241 6.34 2.10 -2.58
CA ASN A 241 5.43 1.68 -3.63
C ASN A 241 4.25 0.91 -3.01
N PRO A 242 3.28 1.59 -2.38
CA PRO A 242 2.11 0.92 -1.83
C PRO A 242 1.38 0.13 -2.95
N PRO A 243 0.80 -1.06 -2.66
CA PRO A 243 -0.10 -1.74 -3.57
C PRO A 243 -1.18 -0.76 -4.04
N PRO A 244 -1.59 -0.84 -5.31
CA PRO A 244 -2.56 0.08 -5.86
C PRO A 244 -3.91 -0.12 -5.15
N THR A 245 -4.57 0.99 -4.80
CA THR A 245 -5.92 0.99 -4.24
C THR A 245 -6.91 0.81 -5.38
N CYS A 246 -7.70 -0.25 -5.35
CA CYS A 246 -8.69 -0.55 -6.38
C CYS A 246 -10.11 -0.10 -5.97
N LYS A 247 -10.86 0.47 -6.91
CA LYS A 247 -12.22 0.97 -6.75
C LYS A 247 -13.09 0.59 -7.94
N THR A 248 -14.40 0.60 -7.71
CA THR A 248 -15.44 0.48 -8.72
C THR A 248 -16.52 1.52 -8.47
N ALA A 249 -17.10 2.04 -9.54
CA ALA A 249 -18.23 2.96 -9.49
C ALA A 249 -19.03 2.88 -10.78
N ALA A 250 -20.28 3.32 -10.75
CA ALA A 250 -21.14 3.38 -11.92
C ALA A 250 -22.01 4.64 -11.88
N ASP A 251 -22.40 5.12 -13.04
CA ASP A 251 -23.40 6.18 -13.19
C ASP A 251 -24.35 5.84 -14.34
N THR A 252 -25.53 6.44 -14.36
CA THR A 252 -26.57 6.20 -15.36
C THR A 252 -27.22 7.52 -15.77
N VAL A 253 -27.39 7.70 -17.08
CA VAL A 253 -28.12 8.83 -17.69
C VAL A 253 -29.38 8.31 -18.36
N GLU A 254 -30.48 9.07 -18.23
CA GLU A 254 -31.77 8.78 -18.83
C GLU A 254 -32.06 9.76 -19.98
N GLY A 255 -32.59 9.23 -21.09
CA GLY A 255 -33.06 10.00 -22.23
C GLY A 255 -34.41 10.64 -21.95
N LYS A 256 -34.55 11.91 -22.37
CA LYS A 256 -35.71 12.75 -22.06
C LYS A 256 -36.97 12.33 -22.81
N LYS A 257 -36.82 11.62 -23.95
CA LYS A 257 -37.93 11.40 -24.89
C LYS A 257 -38.43 9.95 -24.94
N ALA A 258 -37.59 8.96 -24.64
CA ALA A 258 -37.94 7.55 -24.81
C ALA A 258 -37.62 6.64 -23.61
N ALA A 259 -37.23 7.17 -22.45
CA ALA A 259 -36.82 6.35 -21.28
C ALA A 259 -35.74 5.31 -21.63
N VAL A 260 -34.81 5.69 -22.51
CA VAL A 260 -33.59 4.94 -22.77
C VAL A 260 -32.60 5.27 -21.66
N PHE A 261 -32.00 4.25 -21.06
CA PHE A 261 -30.99 4.42 -20.02
C PHE A 261 -29.63 4.01 -20.58
N LEU A 262 -28.59 4.78 -20.29
CA LEU A 262 -27.19 4.44 -20.54
C LEU A 262 -26.46 4.39 -19.19
N THR A 263 -25.89 3.24 -18.86
CA THR A 263 -25.07 3.02 -17.67
C THR A 263 -23.61 2.83 -18.04
N LEU A 264 -22.70 3.49 -17.32
CA LEU A 264 -21.26 3.30 -17.42
C LEU A 264 -20.73 2.80 -16.08
N ASN A 265 -20.06 1.64 -16.08
CA ASN A 265 -19.38 1.06 -14.94
C ASN A 265 -17.88 1.24 -15.13
N VAL A 266 -17.17 1.73 -14.13
CA VAL A 266 -15.73 1.97 -14.15
C VAL A 266 -15.08 1.23 -12.99
N SER A 267 -13.97 0.55 -13.26
CA SER A 267 -13.10 -0.11 -12.30
C SER A 267 -11.68 0.40 -12.49
N TRP A 268 -10.97 0.74 -11.42
CA TRP A 268 -9.61 1.27 -11.54
C TRP A 268 -8.79 1.02 -10.28
N CYS A 269 -7.48 0.93 -10.44
CA CYS A 269 -6.53 0.88 -9.35
C CYS A 269 -5.50 2.01 -9.48
N TYR A 270 -5.13 2.66 -8.38
CA TYR A 270 -4.23 3.81 -8.38
C TYR A 270 -3.26 3.81 -7.19
N THR A 271 -2.14 4.50 -7.35
CA THR A 271 -1.10 4.76 -6.32
C THR A 271 -0.86 6.26 -6.22
N PRO A 272 -0.04 6.75 -5.26
CA PRO A 272 0.42 8.14 -5.28
C PRO A 272 1.15 8.54 -6.57
N ALA A 273 1.66 7.59 -7.35
CA ALA A 273 2.29 7.83 -8.65
C ALA A 273 1.28 7.93 -9.82
N GLY A 274 -0.01 7.67 -9.58
CA GLY A 274 -1.07 7.77 -10.57
C GLY A 274 -1.88 6.48 -10.76
N VAL A 275 -2.72 6.46 -11.79
CA VAL A 275 -3.57 5.32 -12.16
C VAL A 275 -2.72 4.18 -12.72
N VAL A 276 -2.81 3.00 -12.11
CA VAL A 276 -2.05 1.80 -12.47
C VAL A 276 -2.84 0.89 -13.41
N SER A 277 -4.14 0.79 -13.20
CA SER A 277 -5.04 0.04 -14.08
C SER A 277 -6.41 0.67 -14.11
N SER A 278 -7.12 0.51 -15.22
CA SER A 278 -8.49 1.00 -15.36
C SER A 278 -9.21 0.29 -16.50
N ASN A 279 -10.46 -0.04 -16.25
CA ASN A 279 -11.36 -0.71 -17.16
C ASN A 279 -12.78 -0.16 -17.00
N ALA A 280 -13.57 -0.15 -18.07
CA ALA A 280 -14.96 0.29 -18.03
C ALA A 280 -15.84 -0.61 -18.90
N THR A 281 -17.10 -0.76 -18.51
CA THR A 281 -18.14 -1.41 -19.32
C THR A 281 -19.35 -0.50 -19.39
N TYR A 282 -20.11 -0.59 -20.48
CA TYR A 282 -21.34 0.18 -20.62
C TYR A 282 -22.50 -0.74 -21.00
N SER A 283 -23.70 -0.33 -20.65
CA SER A 283 -24.95 -1.01 -21.02
C SER A 283 -26.04 0.01 -21.28
N TYR A 284 -27.03 -0.35 -22.09
CA TYR A 284 -28.20 0.49 -22.29
C TYR A 284 -29.49 -0.31 -22.37
N THR A 285 -30.60 0.35 -22.02
CA THR A 285 -31.94 -0.26 -22.07
C THR A 285 -32.70 0.29 -23.29
N PRO A 286 -33.04 -0.54 -24.28
CA PRO A 286 -33.83 -0.12 -25.42
C PRO A 286 -35.25 0.29 -25.01
N ALA A 287 -35.80 1.33 -25.65
CA ALA A 287 -37.21 1.68 -25.53
C ALA A 287 -38.05 0.93 -26.56
N ARG A 288 -39.32 0.63 -26.23
CA ARG A 288 -40.23 -0.14 -27.11
C ARG A 288 -40.56 0.56 -28.43
N ASN A 289 -40.48 1.88 -28.47
CA ASN A 289 -40.82 2.74 -29.61
C ASN A 289 -39.59 3.41 -30.26
N ALA A 290 -38.38 3.05 -29.83
CA ALA A 290 -37.14 3.53 -30.42
C ALA A 290 -36.55 2.48 -31.38
N SER A 291 -36.00 2.98 -32.48
CA SER A 291 -35.46 2.23 -33.61
C SER A 291 -34.03 2.71 -33.88
N TYR A 292 -33.18 1.83 -34.40
CA TYR A 292 -31.79 2.13 -34.76
C TYR A 292 -30.93 2.60 -33.58
N TYR A 293 -30.15 1.69 -33.00
CA TYR A 293 -29.23 2.00 -31.90
C TYR A 293 -27.79 1.98 -32.40
N TYR A 294 -27.03 3.00 -32.04
CA TYR A 294 -25.58 3.01 -32.22
C TYR A 294 -24.91 3.34 -30.89
N ALA A 295 -24.04 2.45 -30.42
CA ALA A 295 -23.44 2.57 -29.11
C ALA A 295 -21.92 2.41 -29.15
N GLN A 296 -21.21 3.20 -28.34
CA GLN A 296 -19.76 3.24 -28.30
C GLN A 296 -19.23 3.40 -26.89
N LEU A 297 -18.01 2.89 -26.66
CA LEU A 297 -17.20 3.15 -25.47
C LEU A 297 -15.75 3.40 -25.91
N ASN A 298 -15.20 4.53 -25.47
CA ASN A 298 -13.83 4.95 -25.76
C ASN A 298 -13.05 5.14 -24.46
N LYS A 299 -11.73 4.93 -24.51
CA LYS A 299 -10.79 5.22 -23.43
C LYS A 299 -9.70 6.14 -23.94
N ASN A 300 -9.43 7.21 -23.19
CA ASN A 300 -8.35 8.15 -23.44
C ASN A 300 -7.42 8.20 -22.23
N VAL A 301 -6.11 8.21 -22.46
CA VAL A 301 -5.10 8.49 -21.44
C VAL A 301 -4.45 9.82 -21.78
N TYR A 302 -4.57 10.80 -20.89
CA TYR A 302 -4.07 12.15 -21.11
C TYR A 302 -2.60 12.26 -20.70
N ALA A 303 -1.87 13.19 -21.32
CA ALA A 303 -0.46 13.45 -20.97
C ALA A 303 -0.28 13.90 -19.51
N THR A 304 -1.34 14.40 -18.88
CA THR A 304 -1.41 14.73 -17.44
C THR A 304 -1.41 13.49 -16.54
N GLY A 305 -1.62 12.28 -17.09
CA GLY A 305 -1.77 11.04 -16.34
C GLY A 305 -3.22 10.70 -15.96
N GLU A 306 -4.18 11.55 -16.34
CA GLU A 306 -5.61 11.30 -16.15
C GLU A 306 -6.12 10.25 -17.15
N VAL A 307 -7.17 9.53 -16.78
CA VAL A 307 -7.80 8.53 -17.64
C VAL A 307 -9.27 8.85 -17.83
N GLY A 308 -9.66 9.09 -19.08
CA GLY A 308 -11.04 9.35 -19.47
C GLY A 308 -11.70 8.13 -20.10
N PHE A 309 -12.97 7.92 -19.78
CA PHE A 309 -13.86 7.03 -20.51
C PHE A 309 -15.03 7.84 -21.06
N GLY A 310 -15.43 7.57 -22.30
CA GLY A 310 -16.61 8.17 -22.89
C GLY A 310 -17.51 7.09 -23.47
N SER A 311 -18.75 7.02 -23.01
CA SER A 311 -19.78 6.17 -23.62
C SER A 311 -20.87 7.02 -24.25
N SER A 312 -21.45 6.51 -25.33
CA SER A 312 -22.59 7.16 -25.96
C SER A 312 -23.55 6.14 -26.57
N VAL A 313 -24.84 6.48 -26.56
CA VAL A 313 -25.88 5.75 -27.29
C VAL A 313 -26.70 6.77 -28.08
N SER A 314 -26.76 6.57 -29.39
CA SER A 314 -27.63 7.32 -30.30
C SER A 314 -28.82 6.45 -30.68
N TYR A 315 -30.02 7.01 -30.66
CA TYR A 315 -31.23 6.32 -31.10
C TYR A 315 -32.21 7.25 -31.79
N SER A 316 -33.07 6.67 -32.63
CA SER A 316 -34.21 7.35 -33.24
C SER A 316 -35.51 6.87 -32.59
N TYR A 317 -36.52 7.72 -32.48
CA TYR A 317 -37.85 7.32 -32.02
C TYR A 317 -38.93 7.97 -32.88
N PHE A 318 -40.09 7.31 -32.95
CA PHE A 318 -41.24 7.88 -33.63
C PHE A 318 -42.03 8.75 -32.66
N ASN A 319 -42.11 10.04 -32.94
CA ASN A 319 -42.88 11.01 -32.17
C ASN A 319 -44.34 10.96 -32.62
N LEU A 320 -45.20 10.34 -31.81
CA LEU A 320 -46.62 10.15 -32.14
C LEU A 320 -47.40 11.48 -32.22
N ASP A 321 -46.95 12.50 -31.49
CA ASP A 321 -47.61 13.81 -31.45
C ASP A 321 -47.30 14.64 -32.70
N LEU A 322 -46.09 14.49 -33.26
CA LEU A 322 -45.63 15.23 -34.44
C LEU A 322 -45.68 14.42 -35.75
N GLY A 323 -45.82 13.09 -35.66
CA GLY A 323 -45.74 12.20 -36.81
C GLY A 323 -44.36 12.13 -37.46
N THR A 324 -43.30 12.53 -36.73
CA THR A 324 -41.91 12.60 -37.22
C THR A 324 -41.02 11.55 -36.55
N THR A 325 -39.89 11.25 -37.20
CA THR A 325 -38.78 10.52 -36.55
C THR A 325 -37.79 11.54 -36.01
N ASP A 326 -37.58 11.49 -34.70
CA ASP A 326 -36.64 12.37 -34.01
C ASP A 326 -35.45 11.54 -33.48
N GLY A 327 -34.27 12.15 -33.38
CA GLY A 327 -33.09 11.53 -32.79
C GLY A 327 -32.83 12.02 -31.36
N GLU A 328 -32.16 11.21 -30.56
CA GLU A 328 -31.58 11.61 -29.28
C GLU A 328 -30.23 10.90 -29.06
N ILE A 329 -29.29 11.59 -28.43
CA ILE A 329 -27.99 11.04 -28.04
C ILE A 329 -27.81 11.19 -26.54
N LEU A 330 -27.48 10.07 -25.91
CA LEU A 330 -27.01 10.00 -24.54
C LEU A 330 -25.49 9.90 -24.54
N VAL A 331 -24.83 10.73 -23.74
CA VAL A 331 -23.38 10.67 -23.52
C VAL A 331 -23.11 10.65 -22.02
N LEU A 332 -22.32 9.67 -21.58
CA LEU A 332 -21.84 9.57 -20.21
C LEU A 332 -20.32 9.42 -20.23
N ASN A 333 -19.65 10.42 -19.67
CA ASN A 333 -18.20 10.43 -19.55
C ASN A 333 -17.79 10.20 -18.10
N ALA A 334 -16.64 9.58 -17.93
CA ALA A 334 -15.98 9.40 -16.65
C ALA A 334 -14.52 9.89 -16.77
N LEU A 335 -14.03 10.58 -15.75
CA LEU A 335 -12.63 11.01 -15.66
C LEU A 335 -12.06 10.56 -14.32
N ILE A 336 -10.97 9.79 -14.36
CA ILE A 336 -10.15 9.47 -13.20
C ILE A 336 -8.99 10.45 -13.19
N ASP A 337 -8.90 11.26 -12.13
CA ASP A 337 -7.80 12.20 -11.97
C ASP A 337 -6.49 11.51 -11.57
N THR A 338 -5.40 12.28 -11.50
CA THR A 338 -4.07 11.78 -11.11
C THR A 338 -3.99 11.27 -9.67
N ARG A 339 -4.99 11.57 -8.84
CA ARG A 339 -5.12 11.11 -7.44
C ARG A 339 -6.08 9.93 -7.31
N GLY A 340 -6.59 9.40 -8.42
CA GLY A 340 -7.53 8.28 -8.44
C GLY A 340 -8.96 8.64 -8.03
N GLN A 341 -9.32 9.92 -8.02
CA GLN A 341 -10.71 10.37 -7.83
C GLN A 341 -11.46 10.28 -9.15
N LEU A 342 -12.68 9.72 -9.08
CA LEU A 342 -13.55 9.59 -10.24
C LEU A 342 -14.59 10.72 -10.23
N SER A 343 -14.82 11.29 -11.41
CA SER A 343 -15.96 12.16 -11.67
C SER A 343 -16.72 11.68 -12.92
N PHE A 344 -18.04 11.85 -12.90
CA PHE A 344 -18.89 11.61 -14.06
C PHE A 344 -19.36 12.94 -14.65
N ASN A 345 -19.54 12.98 -15.97
CA ASN A 345 -20.14 14.10 -16.67
C ASN A 345 -21.15 13.59 -17.70
N GLN A 346 -22.40 14.01 -17.57
CA GLN A 346 -23.51 13.58 -18.41
C GLN A 346 -23.86 14.69 -19.40
N ASN A 347 -24.02 14.33 -20.67
CA ASN A 347 -24.60 15.23 -21.68
C ASN A 347 -25.79 14.53 -22.35
N THR A 348 -26.94 15.20 -22.36
CA THR A 348 -28.13 14.78 -23.11
C THR A 348 -28.40 15.82 -24.20
N GLY A 349 -28.46 15.37 -25.45
CA GLY A 349 -28.62 16.24 -26.61
C GLY A 349 -29.57 15.65 -27.65
N GLY A 350 -30.31 16.53 -28.32
CA GLY A 350 -31.22 16.23 -29.42
C GLY A 350 -31.37 17.43 -30.33
#